data_AF-A0A2K0WLG0-F1
#
_entry.id   AF-A0A2K0WLG0-F1
#
_cell.length_a   1.000
_cell.length_b   1.000
_cell.length_c   1.000
_cell.angle_alpha   90.00
_cell.angle_beta   90.00
_cell.angle_gamma   90.00
#
_symmetry.space_group_name_H-M   'P 1'
#
loop_
_entity.id
_entity.type
_entity.pdbx_description
1 polymer ?
#
loop_
_entity_poly.entity_id
_entity_poly.type
_entity_poly.pdbx_seq_one_letter_code
_entity_poly.pdbx_strand_id
1 'polypeptide(L)'
;MVIASRNVKDKFKLLQDVQEGCFCDIVAQVVRPPHDGGDKMTLWVSDYTENPLFHNFSIGFDESSVGRDGDPFGYTDKYTMAAKPSGWPGPFGKRCIQITCWEPHVTALRDQDMGTLPWVLIKNLQIRLGHSGANLEGFLREDRDPHGPKIGIRMVNSNPDSENFDIRAKEALQRKRQYERLRKGQAKEIKEALRVGQKRKHGVESKTEQKKGNAKSRRNEKRSKTKANKQGEAREPTEQDVVPSVDLNIRVKCENEDKPASPIAEITKVVQYETTIDDDLIKLPLPFVNLNYRANVRVVDFSPANLADFAYPKKESEYEDLSDDGEESLSNSETEAEDEQPIQRTLDDFTKARNWEWRFFLELEDAAVAEKYKKQRLWVAVDNQSAQLLTGLDACNLRRDKQVLVNLRDKMFTLWGNLEEKKAAAQEAARKGKPPADSDDEDQQQPEPKNSGKTQLTNRAFPCCIKQYGIKVAEPEPSQANAGDGKRWQRMFQLFGARIVGE
;
A
#
# COMPACT_ATOMS: atom_id res chain seq x y z
N MET A 1 -18.61 5.04 -56.20
CA MET A 1 -19.61 4.60 -55.20
C MET A 1 -19.45 5.51 -53.99
N VAL A 2 -20.36 6.46 -53.80
CA VAL A 2 -20.30 7.42 -52.68
C VAL A 2 -20.76 6.68 -51.43
N ILE A 3 -19.84 6.39 -50.51
CA ILE A 3 -20.17 5.79 -49.22
C ILE A 3 -20.87 6.89 -48.41
N ALA A 4 -22.20 6.84 -48.37
CA ALA A 4 -22.99 7.70 -47.51
C ALA A 4 -22.62 7.45 -46.05
N SER A 5 -22.32 8.51 -45.31
CA SER A 5 -22.05 8.48 -43.87
C SER A 5 -23.28 7.92 -43.15
N ARG A 6 -23.21 6.67 -42.70
CA ARG A 6 -24.21 6.10 -41.80
C ARG A 6 -24.04 6.79 -40.45
N ASN A 7 -25.08 7.49 -39.98
CA ASN A 7 -25.16 8.00 -38.61
C ASN A 7 -25.19 6.81 -37.63
N VAL A 8 -24.01 6.31 -37.27
CA VAL A 8 -23.87 5.34 -36.18
C VAL A 8 -24.02 6.12 -34.87
N LYS A 9 -25.01 5.75 -34.06
CA LYS A 9 -25.29 6.42 -32.77
C LYS A 9 -24.17 6.21 -31.74
N ASP A 10 -23.41 5.14 -31.87
CA ASP A 10 -22.24 4.86 -31.04
C ASP A 10 -21.01 4.56 -31.91
N LYS A 11 -20.06 5.50 -31.92
CA LYS A 11 -18.79 5.39 -32.66
C LYS A 11 -17.65 4.91 -31.78
N PHE A 12 -17.88 4.72 -30.48
CA PHE A 12 -16.79 4.37 -29.57
C PHE A 12 -16.24 2.98 -29.86
N LYS A 13 -14.91 2.84 -29.82
CA LYS A 13 -14.22 1.57 -29.96
C LYS A 13 -13.03 1.49 -29.01
N LEU A 14 -12.77 0.28 -28.52
CA LEU A 14 -11.49 -0.06 -27.91
C LEU A 14 -10.43 -0.24 -28.99
N LEU A 15 -9.15 -0.06 -28.65
CA LEU A 15 -8.09 -0.17 -29.64
C LEU A 15 -7.93 -1.61 -30.20
N GLN A 16 -8.28 -2.63 -29.43
CA GLN A 16 -8.38 -4.01 -29.95
C GLN A 16 -9.42 -4.18 -31.08
N ASP A 17 -10.45 -3.34 -31.12
CA ASP A 17 -11.60 -3.46 -32.03
C ASP A 17 -11.55 -2.50 -33.22
N VAL A 18 -10.50 -1.67 -33.32
CA VAL A 18 -10.29 -0.80 -34.47
C VAL A 18 -9.85 -1.60 -35.69
N GLN A 19 -10.35 -1.19 -36.85
CA GLN A 19 -10.12 -1.85 -38.13
C GLN A 19 -9.81 -0.80 -39.20
N GLU A 20 -9.11 -1.20 -40.26
CA GLU A 20 -8.84 -0.32 -41.37
C GLU A 20 -10.13 0.24 -41.99
N GLY A 21 -10.11 1.53 -42.32
CA GLY A 21 -11.20 2.21 -43.03
C GLY A 21 -12.34 2.68 -42.14
N CYS A 22 -12.32 2.41 -40.83
CA CYS A 22 -13.35 2.91 -39.93
C CYS A 22 -13.06 4.32 -39.39
N PHE A 23 -14.13 5.02 -39.00
CA PHE A 23 -14.07 6.23 -38.20
C PHE A 23 -14.65 5.90 -36.82
N CYS A 24 -13.88 6.15 -35.76
CA CYS A 24 -14.28 5.81 -34.40
C CYS A 24 -13.90 6.88 -33.39
N ASP A 25 -14.54 6.79 -32.22
CA ASP A 25 -14.16 7.56 -31.05
C ASP A 25 -13.35 6.64 -30.12
N ILE A 26 -12.27 7.13 -29.51
CA ILE A 26 -11.42 6.34 -28.61
C ILE A 26 -11.09 7.13 -27.34
N VAL A 27 -10.87 6.43 -26.25
CA VAL A 27 -10.29 6.97 -25.01
C VAL A 27 -9.01 6.22 -24.73
N ALA A 28 -7.89 6.94 -24.69
CA ALA A 28 -6.57 6.35 -24.57
C ALA A 28 -5.61 7.28 -23.82
N GLN A 29 -4.60 6.69 -23.18
CA GLN A 29 -3.51 7.43 -22.54
C GLN A 29 -2.47 7.78 -23.60
N VAL A 30 -1.99 9.02 -23.59
CA VAL A 30 -0.79 9.42 -24.32
C VAL A 30 0.41 8.81 -23.60
N VAL A 31 1.14 7.89 -24.25
CA VAL A 31 2.21 7.09 -23.62
C VAL A 31 3.62 7.63 -23.85
N ARG A 32 3.75 8.67 -24.69
CA ARG A 32 4.97 9.44 -24.90
C ARG A 32 4.64 10.92 -25.11
N PRO A 33 5.54 11.85 -24.77
CA PRO A 33 5.38 13.25 -25.12
C PRO A 33 5.05 13.41 -26.62
N PRO A 34 4.05 14.26 -26.96
CA PRO A 34 3.71 14.56 -28.34
C PRO A 34 4.94 15.02 -29.13
N HIS A 35 5.05 14.56 -30.38
CA HIS A 35 6.09 15.05 -31.29
C HIS A 35 5.50 16.09 -32.25
N ASP A 36 5.91 17.34 -32.07
CA ASP A 36 5.48 18.46 -32.89
C ASP A 36 6.33 18.55 -34.17
N GLY A 37 5.69 18.32 -35.32
CA GLY A 37 6.29 18.42 -36.65
C GLY A 37 6.01 19.75 -37.34
N GLY A 38 5.40 20.72 -36.66
CA GLY A 38 5.03 22.02 -37.24
C GLY A 38 3.64 22.00 -37.89
N ASP A 39 3.49 21.31 -39.03
CA ASP A 39 2.21 21.22 -39.77
C ASP A 39 1.27 20.13 -39.23
N LYS A 40 1.84 19.18 -38.49
CA LYS A 40 1.17 18.06 -37.86
C LYS A 40 1.81 17.75 -36.52
N MET A 41 1.08 17.08 -35.64
CA MET A 41 1.61 16.56 -34.39
C MET A 41 1.30 15.07 -34.27
N THR A 42 2.27 14.26 -33.84
CA THR A 42 2.08 12.82 -33.65
C THR A 42 2.03 12.45 -32.17
N LEU A 43 1.10 11.55 -31.85
CA LEU A 43 0.85 11.03 -30.51
C LEU A 43 0.99 9.52 -30.53
N TRP A 44 1.67 8.94 -29.55
CA TRP A 44 1.55 7.52 -29.26
C TRP A 44 0.53 7.34 -28.15
N VAL A 45 -0.49 6.52 -28.39
CA VAL A 45 -1.55 6.30 -27.40
C VAL A 45 -1.84 4.82 -27.17
N SER A 46 -2.35 4.50 -25.97
CA SER A 46 -2.79 3.16 -25.60
C SER A 46 -3.98 3.19 -24.65
N ASP A 47 -4.91 2.26 -24.84
CA ASP A 47 -5.95 1.92 -23.86
C ASP A 47 -5.64 0.59 -23.14
N TYR A 48 -4.41 0.10 -23.33
CA TYR A 48 -3.84 -1.15 -22.83
C TYR A 48 -4.44 -2.44 -23.40
N THR A 49 -5.28 -2.36 -24.44
CA THR A 49 -5.73 -3.53 -25.21
C THR A 49 -4.76 -3.88 -26.33
N GLU A 50 -4.81 -5.12 -26.85
CA GLU A 50 -3.89 -5.60 -27.88
C GLU A 50 -4.58 -5.72 -29.24
N ASN A 51 -3.93 -5.23 -30.29
CA ASN A 51 -4.41 -5.35 -31.66
C ASN A 51 -3.31 -5.95 -32.56
N PRO A 52 -3.54 -7.07 -33.25
CA PRO A 52 -2.54 -7.72 -34.10
C PRO A 52 -1.93 -6.83 -35.21
N LEU A 53 -2.63 -5.77 -35.60
CA LEU A 53 -2.20 -4.86 -36.66
C LEU A 53 -1.44 -3.62 -36.14
N PHE A 54 -1.15 -3.56 -34.84
CA PHE A 54 -0.31 -2.50 -34.27
C PHE A 54 1.17 -2.85 -34.32
N HIS A 55 1.98 -1.80 -34.24
CA HIS A 55 3.42 -1.94 -34.11
C HIS A 55 3.77 -2.69 -32.81
N ASN A 56 4.67 -3.66 -32.92
CA ASN A 56 5.08 -4.48 -31.78
C ASN A 56 6.28 -3.86 -31.07
N PHE A 57 6.06 -3.24 -29.90
CA PHE A 57 7.16 -2.70 -29.09
C PHE A 57 7.80 -3.81 -28.25
N SER A 58 9.01 -4.23 -28.63
CA SER A 58 9.78 -5.27 -27.94
C SER A 58 10.41 -4.74 -26.63
N ILE A 59 10.60 -5.65 -25.68
CA ILE A 59 11.29 -5.33 -24.43
C ILE A 59 12.81 -5.35 -24.68
N GLY A 60 13.46 -4.19 -24.50
CA GLY A 60 14.93 -4.11 -24.45
C GLY A 60 15.69 -4.00 -25.77
N PHE A 61 15.06 -3.69 -26.91
CA PHE A 61 15.80 -3.36 -28.14
C PHE A 61 14.92 -2.53 -29.09
N ASP A 62 15.18 -1.22 -29.20
CA ASP A 62 14.58 -0.41 -30.27
C ASP A 62 15.49 -0.50 -31.51
N GLU A 63 15.14 -1.38 -32.44
CA GLU A 63 15.81 -1.50 -33.74
C GLU A 63 15.57 -0.27 -34.65
N SER A 64 14.65 0.63 -34.25
CA SER A 64 14.24 1.81 -35.02
C SER A 64 14.96 3.11 -34.64
N SER A 65 15.88 3.11 -33.68
CA SER A 65 16.84 4.22 -33.52
C SER A 65 17.97 4.11 -34.54
N VAL A 66 17.62 4.24 -35.82
CA VAL A 66 18.56 4.41 -36.93
C VAL A 66 19.16 5.81 -36.83
N GLY A 67 20.19 5.91 -35.98
CA GLY A 67 21.00 7.09 -35.74
C GLY A 67 22.19 6.66 -34.90
N ARG A 68 23.14 5.95 -35.54
CA ARG A 68 24.41 5.56 -34.92
C ARG A 68 25.13 6.81 -34.42
N ASP A 69 25.24 6.94 -33.11
CA ASP A 69 26.37 7.64 -32.50
C ASP A 69 26.75 6.88 -31.22
N GLY A 70 27.84 6.12 -31.29
CA GLY A 70 28.32 5.29 -30.18
C GLY A 70 29.33 4.24 -30.64
N ASP A 71 30.45 4.14 -29.92
CA ASP A 71 31.61 3.33 -30.28
C ASP A 71 31.29 1.81 -30.28
N PRO A 72 31.71 1.04 -31.29
CA PRO A 72 31.44 -0.40 -31.39
C PRO A 72 31.97 -1.27 -30.24
N PHE A 73 32.77 -0.71 -29.31
CA PHE A 73 33.44 -1.44 -28.24
C PHE A 73 33.02 -1.03 -26.82
N GLY A 74 32.03 -0.15 -26.65
CA GLY A 74 31.39 0.13 -25.36
C GLY A 74 32.31 0.70 -24.28
N TYR A 75 33.35 1.46 -24.67
CA TYR A 75 34.27 2.07 -23.71
C TYR A 75 33.76 3.40 -23.14
N THR A 76 32.73 4.00 -23.75
CA THR A 76 32.23 5.34 -23.38
C THR A 76 31.11 5.37 -22.33
N ASP A 77 30.50 4.22 -22.00
CA ASP A 77 29.38 4.13 -21.04
C ASP A 77 29.75 4.49 -19.59
N LYS A 78 31.04 4.53 -19.27
CA LYS A 78 31.54 4.75 -17.90
C LYS A 78 31.63 6.23 -17.50
N TYR A 79 31.54 7.13 -18.47
CA TYR A 79 31.80 8.57 -18.28
C TYR A 79 30.60 9.48 -18.59
N THR A 80 29.45 8.93 -18.97
CA THR A 80 28.21 9.69 -19.21
C THR A 80 27.15 9.37 -18.15
N MET A 81 27.37 9.85 -16.92
CA MET A 81 26.38 9.84 -15.83
C MET A 81 25.24 10.85 -16.02
N ALA A 82 25.00 11.32 -17.24
CA ALA A 82 23.90 12.21 -17.58
C ALA A 82 23.30 11.81 -18.94
N ALA A 83 22.00 11.47 -18.92
CA ALA A 83 21.10 11.26 -20.05
C ALA A 83 21.27 9.99 -20.92
N LYS A 84 20.70 8.86 -20.45
CA LYS A 84 19.90 7.99 -21.32
C LYS A 84 18.63 7.54 -20.59
N PRO A 85 17.45 7.95 -21.07
CA PRO A 85 16.40 6.97 -21.24
C PRO A 85 15.73 7.17 -22.60
N SER A 86 16.35 6.70 -23.69
CA SER A 86 15.70 6.69 -25.02
C SER A 86 14.94 5.39 -25.30
N GLY A 87 14.67 4.58 -24.27
CA GLY A 87 13.89 3.35 -24.40
C GLY A 87 12.38 3.61 -24.41
N TRP A 88 11.63 2.82 -25.15
CA TRP A 88 10.16 2.78 -25.09
C TRP A 88 9.68 2.56 -23.64
N PRO A 89 8.89 3.49 -23.05
CA PRO A 89 8.49 3.41 -21.63
C PRO A 89 7.45 2.30 -21.37
N GLY A 90 6.82 1.79 -22.43
CA GLY A 90 5.66 0.91 -22.36
C GLY A 90 4.38 1.64 -22.78
N PRO A 91 3.27 0.91 -22.98
CA PRO A 91 3.15 -0.55 -22.89
C PRO A 91 3.82 -1.27 -24.07
N PHE A 92 4.45 -2.40 -23.78
CA PHE A 92 5.11 -3.29 -24.74
C PHE A 92 4.08 -4.16 -25.48
N GLY A 93 4.52 -4.77 -26.57
CA GLY A 93 3.66 -5.57 -27.44
C GLY A 93 2.91 -4.70 -28.45
N LYS A 94 1.86 -5.27 -29.03
CA LYS A 94 1.00 -4.61 -30.02
C LYS A 94 -0.16 -3.85 -29.38
N ARG A 95 0.16 -2.94 -28.46
CA ARG A 95 -0.82 -2.24 -27.60
C ARG A 95 -0.88 -0.73 -27.83
N CYS A 96 -0.08 -0.21 -28.74
CA CYS A 96 -0.01 1.23 -29.01
C CYS A 96 -0.23 1.53 -30.48
N ILE A 97 -0.94 2.62 -30.72
CA ILE A 97 -1.20 3.16 -32.05
C ILE A 97 -0.63 4.58 -32.14
N GLN A 98 -0.03 4.91 -33.28
CA GLN A 98 0.36 6.28 -33.60
C GLN A 98 -0.84 7.04 -34.14
N ILE A 99 -1.07 8.26 -33.65
CA ILE A 99 -2.09 9.17 -34.13
C ILE A 99 -1.43 10.41 -34.69
N THR A 100 -1.71 10.71 -35.96
CA THR A 100 -1.27 11.94 -36.61
C THR A 100 -2.42 12.95 -36.58
N CYS A 101 -2.23 14.04 -35.84
CA CYS A 101 -3.16 15.17 -35.76
C CYS A 101 -2.74 16.27 -36.75
N TRP A 102 -3.71 16.81 -37.46
CA TRP A 102 -3.56 17.98 -38.33
C TRP A 102 -4.29 19.19 -37.72
N GLU A 103 -4.10 20.38 -38.29
CA GLU A 103 -4.92 21.53 -37.93
C GLU A 103 -6.42 21.23 -38.09
N PRO A 104 -7.31 21.80 -37.25
CA PRO A 104 -7.06 22.75 -36.14
C PRO A 104 -6.60 22.09 -34.82
N HIS A 105 -6.49 20.75 -34.77
CA HIS A 105 -6.25 20.00 -33.53
C HIS A 105 -4.84 20.22 -32.98
N VAL A 106 -3.87 20.50 -33.85
CA VAL A 106 -2.48 20.80 -33.47
C VAL A 106 -2.43 22.08 -32.65
N THR A 107 -3.04 23.17 -33.13
CA THR A 107 -3.14 24.42 -32.37
C THR A 107 -3.79 24.19 -31.01
N ALA A 108 -4.91 23.48 -30.95
CA ALA A 108 -5.60 23.18 -29.69
C ALA A 108 -4.75 22.39 -28.69
N LEU A 109 -3.87 21.50 -29.17
CA LEU A 109 -2.97 20.73 -28.33
C LEU A 109 -1.74 21.51 -27.87
N ARG A 110 -1.26 22.49 -28.66
CA ARG A 110 -0.18 23.41 -28.26
C ARG A 110 -0.62 24.35 -27.15
N ASP A 111 -1.87 24.81 -27.22
CA ASP A 111 -2.42 25.75 -26.25
C ASP A 111 -2.81 25.06 -24.92
N GLN A 112 -2.88 23.74 -24.89
CA GLN A 112 -3.20 22.96 -23.70
C GLN A 112 -1.93 22.52 -22.96
N ASP A 113 -1.86 22.81 -21.66
CA ASP A 113 -0.90 22.15 -20.77
C ASP A 113 -1.39 20.71 -20.51
N MET A 114 -0.90 19.80 -21.34
CA MET A 114 -1.30 18.39 -21.35
C MET A 114 -0.77 17.59 -20.15
N GLY A 115 0.12 18.17 -19.32
CA GLY A 115 0.77 17.45 -18.22
C GLY A 115 1.55 16.20 -18.69
N THR A 116 1.86 15.32 -17.74
CA THR A 116 2.60 14.08 -18.04
C THR A 116 1.64 12.95 -18.39
N LEU A 117 1.69 12.47 -19.64
CA LEU A 117 0.96 11.28 -20.13
C LEU A 117 -0.57 11.30 -19.87
N PRO A 118 -1.30 12.32 -20.36
CA PRO A 118 -2.72 12.48 -20.09
C PRO A 118 -3.59 11.41 -20.74
N TRP A 119 -4.79 11.23 -20.20
CA TRP A 119 -5.89 10.54 -20.87
C TRP A 119 -6.63 11.49 -21.81
N VAL A 120 -6.88 11.04 -23.04
CA VAL A 120 -7.56 11.83 -24.06
C VAL A 120 -8.74 11.09 -24.66
N LEU A 121 -9.83 11.81 -24.90
CA LEU A 121 -10.92 11.39 -25.78
C LEU A 121 -10.65 11.97 -27.17
N ILE A 122 -10.58 11.09 -28.17
CA ILE A 122 -10.41 11.46 -29.58
C ILE A 122 -11.66 11.03 -30.33
N LYS A 123 -12.33 11.97 -30.98
CA LYS A 123 -13.57 11.78 -31.73
C LYS A 123 -13.32 11.73 -33.22
N ASN A 124 -14.08 10.88 -33.90
CA ASN A 124 -14.09 10.72 -35.35
C ASN A 124 -12.68 10.48 -35.93
N LEU A 125 -11.87 9.70 -35.21
CA LEU A 125 -10.54 9.29 -35.62
C LEU A 125 -10.63 8.35 -36.81
N GLN A 126 -9.94 8.70 -37.90
CA GLN A 126 -9.85 7.82 -39.07
C GLN A 126 -8.76 6.77 -38.86
N ILE A 127 -9.10 5.50 -38.96
CA ILE A 127 -8.14 4.39 -38.85
C ILE A 127 -7.75 3.92 -40.25
N ARG A 128 -6.45 3.93 -40.55
CA ARG A 128 -5.88 3.48 -41.84
C ARG A 128 -4.52 2.82 -41.63
N LEU A 129 -4.07 2.04 -42.61
CA LEU A 129 -2.67 1.65 -42.63
C LEU A 129 -1.76 2.88 -42.74
N GLY A 130 -0.68 2.86 -41.97
CA GLY A 130 0.37 3.86 -42.00
C GLY A 130 1.08 3.92 -43.35
N HIS A 131 2.00 4.87 -43.51
CA HIS A 131 2.70 5.07 -44.80
C HIS A 131 3.49 3.84 -45.24
N SER A 132 4.01 3.05 -44.29
CA SER A 132 4.72 1.80 -44.57
C SER A 132 3.80 0.64 -44.97
N GLY A 133 2.47 0.78 -44.84
CA GLY A 133 1.49 -0.27 -45.09
C GLY A 133 1.52 -1.43 -44.08
N ALA A 134 2.38 -1.37 -43.05
CA ALA A 134 2.62 -2.50 -42.15
C ALA A 134 1.75 -2.49 -40.89
N ASN A 135 1.41 -1.31 -40.38
CA ASN A 135 0.69 -1.16 -39.11
C ASN A 135 -0.49 -0.19 -39.28
N LEU A 136 -1.54 -0.37 -38.48
CA LEU A 136 -2.60 0.61 -38.36
C LEU A 136 -2.11 1.88 -37.64
N GLU A 137 -2.55 3.01 -38.16
CA GLU A 137 -2.35 4.35 -37.61
C GLU A 137 -3.69 5.11 -37.57
N GLY A 138 -3.78 6.07 -36.66
CA GLY A 138 -4.90 7.00 -36.56
C GLY A 138 -4.59 8.33 -37.24
N PHE A 139 -5.59 8.91 -37.90
CA PHE A 139 -5.49 10.22 -38.54
C PHE A 139 -6.63 11.11 -38.07
N LEU A 140 -6.29 12.19 -37.37
CA LEU A 140 -7.23 13.19 -36.91
C LEU A 140 -7.09 14.43 -37.81
N ARG A 141 -8.05 14.62 -38.70
CA ARG A 141 -8.07 15.70 -39.71
C ARG A 141 -9.16 16.72 -39.37
N GLU A 142 -9.06 17.89 -39.98
CA GLU A 142 -10.13 18.90 -39.93
C GLU A 142 -11.47 18.32 -40.44
N ASP A 143 -12.54 18.64 -39.72
CA ASP A 143 -13.90 18.40 -40.19
C ASP A 143 -14.31 19.57 -41.10
N ARG A 144 -14.64 19.29 -42.37
CA ARG A 144 -15.01 20.30 -43.37
C ARG A 144 -16.49 20.69 -43.30
N ASP A 145 -17.06 20.64 -42.11
CA ASP A 145 -18.47 20.91 -41.86
C ASP A 145 -18.78 22.41 -42.03
N PRO A 146 -19.91 22.81 -42.67
CA PRO A 146 -20.35 24.19 -42.75
C PRO A 146 -20.51 24.92 -41.40
N HIS A 147 -20.58 24.20 -40.28
CA HIS A 147 -20.67 24.78 -38.94
C HIS A 147 -19.33 25.20 -38.30
N GLY A 148 -18.23 25.14 -39.06
CA GLY A 148 -16.90 25.58 -38.62
C GLY A 148 -16.03 24.47 -38.04
N PRO A 149 -14.74 24.75 -37.77
CA PRO A 149 -13.78 23.75 -37.32
C PRO A 149 -14.14 23.20 -35.94
N LYS A 150 -14.31 21.88 -35.84
CA LYS A 150 -14.55 21.17 -34.58
C LYS A 150 -13.26 20.54 -34.07
N ILE A 151 -12.89 20.84 -32.81
CA ILE A 151 -11.75 20.17 -32.15
C ILE A 151 -12.18 18.76 -31.72
N GLY A 152 -11.48 17.76 -32.25
CA GLY A 152 -11.81 16.34 -32.09
C GLY A 152 -11.06 15.67 -30.94
N ILE A 153 -10.19 16.39 -30.23
CA ILE A 153 -9.38 15.86 -29.12
C ILE A 153 -9.58 16.71 -27.87
N ARG A 154 -9.74 16.05 -26.72
CA ARG A 154 -9.80 16.72 -25.41
C ARG A 154 -9.26 15.81 -24.32
N MET A 155 -8.73 16.41 -23.26
CA MET A 155 -8.36 15.68 -22.04
C MET A 155 -9.60 15.14 -21.32
N VAL A 156 -9.46 13.98 -20.68
CA VAL A 156 -10.48 13.35 -19.83
C VAL A 156 -9.85 12.85 -18.54
N ASN A 157 -10.66 12.69 -17.50
CA ASN A 157 -10.22 12.24 -16.18
C ASN A 157 -11.00 10.98 -15.74
N SER A 158 -10.36 10.12 -14.96
CA SER A 158 -10.96 8.92 -14.35
C SER A 158 -11.70 9.20 -13.04
N ASN A 159 -11.43 10.34 -12.39
CA ASN A 159 -12.05 10.75 -11.14
C ASN A 159 -13.50 11.21 -11.38
N PRO A 160 -14.51 10.58 -10.73
CA PRO A 160 -15.92 10.98 -10.82
C PRO A 160 -16.22 12.43 -10.46
N ASP A 161 -15.41 13.04 -9.59
CA ASP A 161 -15.60 14.42 -9.13
C ASP A 161 -14.98 15.46 -10.09
N SER A 162 -14.32 15.02 -11.17
CA SER A 162 -13.72 15.91 -12.16
C SER A 162 -14.74 16.40 -13.18
N GLU A 163 -14.66 17.69 -13.56
CA GLU A 163 -15.48 18.27 -14.63
C GLU A 163 -15.30 17.55 -15.98
N ASN A 164 -14.14 16.91 -16.20
CA ASN A 164 -13.81 16.16 -17.41
C ASN A 164 -13.90 14.64 -17.22
N PHE A 165 -14.68 14.17 -16.24
CA PHE A 165 -14.87 12.75 -15.99
C PHE A 165 -15.37 11.99 -17.23
N ASP A 166 -14.74 10.85 -17.52
CA ASP A 166 -15.20 9.89 -18.51
C ASP A 166 -15.07 8.47 -17.96
N ILE A 167 -16.19 7.75 -17.87
CA ILE A 167 -16.23 6.37 -17.36
C ILE A 167 -15.26 5.45 -18.13
N ARG A 168 -15.06 5.70 -19.42
CA ARG A 168 -14.17 4.90 -20.28
C ARG A 168 -12.70 5.14 -19.95
N ALA A 169 -12.35 6.30 -19.41
CA ALA A 169 -11.00 6.57 -18.89
C ALA A 169 -10.75 5.75 -17.62
N LYS A 170 -11.75 5.64 -16.73
CA LYS A 170 -11.68 4.77 -15.55
C LYS A 170 -11.51 3.29 -15.92
N GLU A 171 -12.26 2.79 -16.90
CA GLU A 171 -12.11 1.42 -17.42
C GLU A 171 -10.73 1.19 -18.04
N ALA A 172 -10.22 2.14 -18.84
CA ALA A 172 -8.89 2.04 -19.42
C ALA A 172 -7.77 2.08 -18.36
N LEU A 173 -7.94 2.86 -17.30
CA LEU A 173 -7.04 2.88 -16.14
C LEU A 173 -7.03 1.52 -15.40
N GLN A 174 -8.17 0.82 -15.29
CA GLN A 174 -8.20 -0.54 -14.75
C GLN A 174 -7.39 -1.51 -15.60
N ARG A 175 -7.48 -1.42 -16.94
CA ARG A 175 -6.69 -2.25 -17.86
C ARG A 175 -5.20 -1.97 -17.76
N LYS A 176 -4.81 -0.70 -17.60
CA LYS A 176 -3.42 -0.32 -17.29
C LYS A 176 -2.92 -1.04 -16.04
N ARG A 177 -3.68 -1.00 -14.95
CA ARG A 177 -3.35 -1.68 -13.68
C ARG A 177 -3.12 -3.17 -13.87
N GLN A 178 -4.02 -3.83 -14.60
CA GLN A 178 -3.91 -5.26 -14.89
C GLN A 178 -2.67 -5.59 -15.73
N TYR A 179 -2.40 -4.79 -16.77
CA TYR A 179 -1.21 -4.94 -17.59
C TYR A 179 0.07 -4.83 -16.76
N GLU A 180 0.17 -3.82 -15.90
CA GLU A 180 1.36 -3.62 -15.06
C GLU A 180 1.55 -4.73 -14.03
N ARG A 181 0.46 -5.23 -13.43
CA ARG A 181 0.49 -6.39 -12.53
C ARG A 181 1.01 -7.64 -13.22
N LEU A 182 0.47 -7.97 -14.40
CA LEU A 182 0.92 -9.11 -15.20
C LEU A 182 2.39 -8.98 -15.59
N ARG A 183 2.80 -7.79 -16.04
CA ARG A 183 4.19 -7.50 -16.40
C ARG A 183 5.14 -7.66 -15.21
N LYS A 184 4.74 -7.17 -14.03
CA LYS A 184 5.53 -7.32 -12.81
C LYS A 184 5.67 -8.80 -12.41
N GLY A 185 4.60 -9.59 -12.58
CA GLY A 185 4.63 -11.04 -12.39
C GLY A 185 5.63 -11.72 -13.33
N GLN A 186 5.53 -11.46 -14.64
CA GLN A 186 6.45 -11.99 -15.65
C GLN A 186 7.91 -11.60 -15.38
N ALA A 187 8.16 -10.34 -14.99
CA ALA A 187 9.51 -9.89 -14.66
C ALA A 187 10.09 -10.64 -13.44
N LYS A 188 9.26 -10.94 -12.43
CA LYS A 188 9.66 -11.76 -11.27
C LYS A 188 9.99 -13.19 -11.69
N GLU A 189 9.15 -13.82 -12.51
CA GLU A 189 9.37 -15.18 -13.03
C GLU A 189 10.66 -15.26 -13.85
N ILE A 190 10.92 -14.28 -14.73
CA ILE A 190 12.17 -14.21 -15.51
C ILE A 190 13.37 -14.06 -14.59
N LYS A 191 13.30 -13.15 -13.59
CA LYS A 191 14.40 -12.96 -12.62
C LYS A 191 14.66 -14.23 -11.82
N GLU A 192 13.62 -14.94 -11.42
CA GLU A 192 13.73 -16.22 -10.72
C GLU A 192 14.34 -17.31 -11.62
N ALA A 193 13.87 -17.45 -12.86
CA ALA A 193 14.41 -18.39 -13.82
C ALA A 193 15.90 -18.13 -14.12
N LEU A 194 16.31 -16.86 -14.24
CA LEU A 194 17.71 -16.47 -14.37
C LEU A 194 18.53 -16.84 -13.13
N ARG A 195 17.99 -16.63 -11.92
CA ARG A 195 18.63 -17.02 -10.65
C ARG A 195 18.80 -18.53 -10.54
N VAL A 196 17.81 -19.31 -10.98
CA VAL A 196 17.86 -20.79 -11.03
C VAL A 196 18.86 -21.26 -12.10
N GLY A 197 18.91 -20.61 -13.26
CA GLY A 197 19.86 -20.91 -14.33
C GLY A 197 21.33 -20.65 -13.94
N GLN A 198 21.60 -19.57 -13.20
CA GLN A 198 22.93 -19.27 -12.67
C GLN A 198 23.39 -20.30 -11.62
N LYS A 199 22.48 -20.80 -10.77
CA LYS A 199 22.79 -21.90 -9.85
C LYS A 199 23.13 -23.22 -10.58
N ARG A 200 22.53 -23.48 -11.75
CA ARG A 200 22.84 -24.67 -12.57
C ARG A 200 24.18 -24.58 -13.30
N LYS A 201 24.64 -23.38 -13.67
CA LYS A 201 25.98 -23.18 -14.26
C LYS A 201 27.13 -23.29 -13.24
N HIS A 202 26.87 -23.04 -11.96
CA HIS A 202 27.89 -23.18 -10.91
C HIS A 202 28.06 -24.63 -10.39
N GLY A 203 27.29 -25.60 -10.90
CA GLY A 203 27.30 -26.99 -10.44
C GLY A 203 28.24 -27.95 -11.18
N VAL A 204 29.02 -27.49 -12.17
CA VAL A 204 29.85 -28.37 -13.01
C VAL A 204 31.36 -28.26 -12.72
N GLU A 205 31.84 -27.26 -11.98
CA GLU A 205 33.25 -27.19 -11.58
C GLU A 205 33.40 -26.85 -10.10
N SER A 206 33.49 -27.91 -9.27
CA SER A 206 34.38 -28.05 -8.10
C SER A 206 33.86 -29.14 -7.15
N LYS A 207 34.21 -30.39 -7.42
CA LYS A 207 34.67 -31.30 -6.35
C LYS A 207 36.10 -30.84 -6.07
N THR A 208 36.47 -30.32 -4.91
CA THR A 208 36.82 -31.08 -3.71
C THR A 208 37.17 -30.04 -2.64
N GLU A 209 36.60 -30.11 -1.43
CA GLU A 209 37.32 -29.95 -0.16
C GLU A 209 36.34 -30.01 1.03
N GLN A 210 36.52 -31.03 1.86
CA GLN A 210 35.94 -31.10 3.20
C GLN A 210 36.65 -30.09 4.10
N LYS A 211 35.92 -29.23 4.82
CA LYS A 211 36.39 -28.64 6.09
C LYS A 211 35.26 -28.41 7.09
N LYS A 212 35.32 -29.26 8.13
CA LYS A 212 35.12 -29.03 9.57
C LYS A 212 33.96 -28.14 10.05
N GLY A 213 33.07 -28.78 10.80
CA GLY A 213 31.91 -28.19 11.46
C GLY A 213 32.26 -27.18 12.56
N ASN A 214 31.46 -26.11 12.61
CA ASN A 214 31.55 -25.07 13.62
C ASN A 214 30.50 -25.26 14.73
N ALA A 215 31.02 -25.26 15.94
CA ALA A 215 30.48 -25.13 17.30
C ALA A 215 29.20 -24.28 17.52
N LYS A 216 28.09 -24.57 16.82
CA LYS A 216 26.76 -24.00 17.11
C LYS A 216 25.61 -25.01 17.20
N SER A 217 25.89 -26.31 17.11
CA SER A 217 24.89 -27.38 17.36
C SER A 217 24.92 -27.98 18.77
N ARG A 218 25.74 -27.48 19.69
CA ARG A 218 25.79 -27.97 21.10
C ARG A 218 25.06 -27.09 22.12
N ARG A 219 24.34 -26.05 21.68
CA ARG A 219 23.53 -25.18 22.58
C ARG A 219 22.02 -25.32 22.40
N ASN A 220 21.55 -26.12 21.43
CA ASN A 220 20.12 -26.32 21.18
C ASN A 220 19.55 -27.63 21.77
N GLU A 221 20.38 -28.50 22.35
CA GLU A 221 19.94 -29.72 23.05
C GLU A 221 19.77 -29.57 24.57
N LYS A 222 19.97 -28.35 25.12
CA LYS A 222 19.80 -28.06 26.56
C LYS A 222 18.64 -27.13 26.91
N ARG A 223 17.76 -26.82 25.95
CA ARG A 223 16.50 -26.06 26.20
C ARG A 223 15.23 -26.84 25.87
N SER A 224 15.34 -28.11 25.52
CA SER A 224 14.21 -29.04 25.29
C SER A 224 13.93 -30.00 26.46
N LYS A 225 14.38 -29.67 27.69
CA LYS A 225 14.09 -30.45 28.91
C LYS A 225 13.65 -29.59 30.10
N THR A 226 12.85 -28.55 29.85
CA THR A 226 12.15 -27.81 30.94
C THR A 226 10.79 -27.24 30.48
N LYS A 227 10.07 -28.01 29.66
CA LYS A 227 8.63 -27.80 29.38
C LYS A 227 7.91 -29.14 29.29
N ALA A 228 8.04 -29.93 30.35
CA ALA A 228 7.26 -31.15 30.56
C ALA A 228 7.10 -31.36 32.07
N ASN A 229 6.31 -30.50 32.72
CA ASN A 229 5.46 -30.84 33.87
C ASN A 229 4.78 -29.57 34.38
N LYS A 230 3.48 -29.45 34.09
CA LYS A 230 2.42 -28.88 34.93
C LYS A 230 1.12 -28.94 34.10
N GLN A 231 0.58 -30.14 33.97
CA GLN A 231 -0.85 -30.36 33.81
C GLN A 231 -1.42 -30.56 35.21
N GLY A 232 -2.48 -29.82 35.53
CA GLY A 232 -3.17 -29.90 36.81
C GLY A 232 -4.29 -28.88 36.88
N GLU A 233 -5.48 -29.34 36.48
CA GLU A 233 -6.82 -28.89 36.92
C GLU A 233 -7.25 -27.43 36.67
N ALA A 234 -7.99 -27.24 35.58
CA ALA A 234 -8.97 -26.15 35.48
C ALA A 234 -10.27 -26.60 36.15
N ARG A 235 -10.54 -26.06 37.34
CA ARG A 235 -11.90 -25.99 37.90
C ARG A 235 -12.57 -24.73 37.35
N GLU A 236 -13.81 -24.87 36.87
CA GLU A 236 -14.70 -23.73 36.65
C GLU A 236 -14.95 -23.01 37.98
N PRO A 237 -14.87 -21.67 38.02
CA PRO A 237 -15.54 -20.89 39.04
C PRO A 237 -16.73 -20.17 38.42
N THR A 238 -17.92 -20.71 38.66
CA THR A 238 -19.14 -19.90 38.81
C THR A 238 -19.06 -19.18 40.14
N GLU A 239 -18.39 -18.03 40.20
CA GLU A 239 -18.58 -17.04 41.26
C GLU A 239 -18.44 -15.64 40.64
N GLN A 240 -19.42 -14.78 40.90
CA GLN A 240 -19.47 -13.40 40.41
C GLN A 240 -18.38 -12.57 41.11
N ASP A 241 -17.18 -12.56 40.53
CA ASP A 241 -16.13 -11.62 40.93
C ASP A 241 -16.59 -10.20 40.57
N VAL A 242 -16.80 -9.38 41.60
CA VAL A 242 -17.19 -7.98 41.46
C VAL A 242 -16.03 -7.22 40.82
N VAL A 243 -16.13 -6.94 39.52
CA VAL A 243 -15.16 -6.10 38.80
C VAL A 243 -15.17 -4.71 39.45
N PRO A 244 -14.01 -4.18 39.89
CA PRO A 244 -13.94 -2.85 40.49
C PRO A 244 -14.49 -1.79 39.54
N SER A 245 -15.29 -0.86 40.06
CA SER A 245 -15.77 0.30 39.31
C SER A 245 -14.57 1.09 38.79
N VAL A 246 -14.41 1.15 37.46
CA VAL A 246 -13.28 1.83 36.82
C VAL A 246 -13.57 3.33 36.72
N ASP A 247 -12.66 4.15 37.25
CA ASP A 247 -12.67 5.59 37.01
C ASP A 247 -12.26 5.89 35.55
N LEU A 248 -13.25 6.12 34.70
CA LEU A 248 -13.06 6.38 33.28
C LEU A 248 -12.84 7.87 32.97
N ASN A 249 -12.00 8.12 31.98
CA ASN A 249 -11.73 9.43 31.43
C ASN A 249 -12.94 9.94 30.64
N ILE A 250 -13.72 10.82 31.27
CA ILE A 250 -14.92 11.43 30.69
C ILE A 250 -14.64 12.26 29.41
N ARG A 251 -13.38 12.61 29.14
CA ARG A 251 -12.97 13.34 27.93
C ARG A 251 -12.81 12.44 26.71
N VAL A 252 -12.94 11.12 26.86
CA VAL A 252 -12.89 10.18 25.75
C VAL A 252 -14.22 9.45 25.68
N LYS A 253 -14.92 9.64 24.56
CA LYS A 253 -16.19 8.98 24.28
C LYS A 253 -16.00 7.82 23.32
N CYS A 254 -16.89 6.85 23.45
CA CYS A 254 -16.92 5.65 22.63
C CYS A 254 -18.28 5.52 21.93
N GLU A 255 -18.28 5.16 20.65
CA GLU A 255 -19.49 5.04 19.83
C GLU A 255 -20.50 4.01 20.39
N ASN A 256 -20.01 2.95 21.04
CA ASN A 256 -20.81 1.85 21.57
C ASN A 256 -20.78 1.81 23.12
N GLU A 257 -20.98 2.96 23.77
CA GLU A 257 -20.98 3.08 25.24
C GLU A 257 -22.04 2.22 25.95
N ASP A 258 -23.14 1.91 25.26
CA ASP A 258 -24.25 1.06 25.73
C ASP A 258 -23.89 -0.43 25.79
N LYS A 259 -22.85 -0.87 25.07
CA LYS A 259 -22.43 -2.27 25.02
C LYS A 259 -21.59 -2.67 26.25
N PRO A 260 -21.63 -3.93 26.70
CA PRO A 260 -20.74 -4.39 27.76
C PRO A 260 -19.28 -4.33 27.32
N ALA A 261 -18.38 -4.00 28.24
CA ALA A 261 -16.95 -4.00 27.98
C ALA A 261 -16.36 -5.42 28.14
N SER A 262 -15.60 -5.86 27.14
CA SER A 262 -14.84 -7.10 27.14
C SER A 262 -13.41 -6.86 27.67
N PRO A 263 -12.87 -7.76 28.50
CA PRO A 263 -11.46 -7.73 28.88
C PRO A 263 -10.56 -8.13 27.70
N ILE A 264 -9.31 -7.68 27.69
CA ILE A 264 -8.34 -8.02 26.65
C ILE A 264 -8.11 -9.54 26.55
N ALA A 265 -8.25 -10.26 27.66
CA ALA A 265 -8.19 -11.73 27.70
C ALA A 265 -9.27 -12.40 26.85
N GLU A 266 -10.46 -11.80 26.74
CA GLU A 266 -11.51 -12.29 25.85
C GLU A 266 -11.20 -11.95 24.39
N ILE A 267 -10.77 -10.71 24.13
CA ILE A 267 -10.47 -10.19 22.78
C ILE A 267 -9.36 -10.99 22.10
N THR A 268 -8.36 -11.43 22.87
CA THR A 268 -7.19 -12.17 22.38
C THR A 268 -7.40 -13.68 22.37
N LYS A 269 -8.50 -14.19 22.93
CA LYS A 269 -8.79 -15.62 23.00
C LYS A 269 -8.79 -16.25 21.59
N VAL A 270 -8.15 -17.40 21.46
CA VAL A 270 -8.20 -18.18 20.21
C VAL A 270 -9.56 -18.85 20.11
N VAL A 271 -10.29 -18.55 19.05
CA VAL A 271 -11.59 -19.17 18.76
C VAL A 271 -11.34 -20.50 18.04
N GLN A 272 -12.04 -21.54 18.46
CA GLN A 272 -12.02 -22.86 17.82
C GLN A 272 -13.32 -23.05 17.05
N TYR A 273 -13.21 -23.48 15.80
CA TYR A 273 -14.32 -23.88 14.96
C TYR A 273 -14.42 -25.40 14.96
N GLU A 274 -15.58 -25.92 15.31
CA GLU A 274 -15.83 -27.36 15.32
C GLU A 274 -16.44 -27.77 13.97
N THR A 275 -15.82 -28.75 13.31
CA THR A 275 -16.29 -29.29 12.03
C THR A 275 -16.08 -30.78 11.99
N THR A 276 -16.80 -31.47 11.12
CA THR A 276 -16.61 -32.90 10.89
C THR A 276 -15.81 -33.10 9.61
N ILE A 277 -14.75 -33.89 9.68
CA ILE A 277 -13.99 -34.37 8.50
C ILE A 277 -13.93 -35.88 8.64
N ASP A 278 -14.41 -36.60 7.62
CA ASP A 278 -14.45 -38.08 7.61
C ASP A 278 -15.16 -38.69 8.85
N ASP A 279 -16.31 -38.13 9.23
CA ASP A 279 -17.12 -38.50 10.42
C ASP A 279 -16.44 -38.28 11.79
N ASP A 280 -15.23 -37.73 11.83
CA ASP A 280 -14.53 -37.32 13.06
C ASP A 280 -14.76 -35.83 13.39
N LEU A 281 -15.10 -35.54 14.64
CA LEU A 281 -15.24 -34.17 15.14
C LEU A 281 -13.86 -33.54 15.37
N ILE A 282 -13.53 -32.50 14.61
CA ILE A 282 -12.25 -31.80 14.65
C ILE A 282 -12.47 -30.35 15.10
N LYS A 283 -11.60 -29.88 16.00
CA LYS A 283 -11.55 -28.46 16.42
C LYS A 283 -10.41 -27.74 15.73
N LEU A 284 -10.75 -26.81 14.85
CA LEU A 284 -9.80 -26.00 14.09
C LEU A 284 -9.61 -24.63 14.75
N PRO A 285 -8.38 -24.24 15.14
CA PRO A 285 -8.14 -22.89 15.64
C PRO A 285 -8.25 -21.90 14.49
N LEU A 286 -9.16 -20.94 14.61
CA LEU A 286 -9.31 -19.87 13.63
C LEU A 286 -8.21 -18.82 13.83
N PRO A 287 -7.53 -18.37 12.75
CA PRO A 287 -6.50 -17.35 12.85
C PRO A 287 -7.10 -16.01 13.32
N PHE A 288 -8.35 -15.70 12.96
CA PHE A 288 -9.13 -14.53 13.41
C PHE A 288 -10.63 -14.78 13.11
N VAL A 289 -11.51 -13.95 13.66
CA VAL A 289 -12.98 -14.08 13.58
C VAL A 289 -13.72 -12.80 13.19
N ASN A 290 -13.00 -11.71 12.86
CA ASN A 290 -13.60 -10.44 12.41
C ASN A 290 -14.66 -9.86 13.36
N LEU A 291 -14.38 -9.87 14.67
CA LEU A 291 -15.29 -9.37 15.70
C LEU A 291 -14.93 -7.95 16.16
N ASN A 292 -15.96 -7.22 16.59
CA ASN A 292 -15.86 -5.91 17.21
C ASN A 292 -16.12 -6.03 18.72
N TYR A 293 -15.29 -5.37 19.51
CA TYR A 293 -15.35 -5.40 20.97
C TYR A 293 -15.39 -3.97 21.52
N ARG A 294 -16.08 -3.77 22.64
CA ARG A 294 -15.89 -2.59 23.48
C ARG A 294 -14.91 -2.99 24.59
N ALA A 295 -13.98 -2.12 24.96
CA ALA A 295 -13.05 -2.37 26.06
C ALA A 295 -12.84 -1.10 26.89
N ASN A 296 -12.53 -1.27 28.18
CA ASN A 296 -12.08 -0.20 29.06
C ASN A 296 -10.58 -0.39 29.31
N VAL A 297 -9.75 0.51 28.79
CA VAL A 297 -8.30 0.30 28.67
C VAL A 297 -7.50 1.52 29.08
N ARG A 298 -6.20 1.33 29.27
CA ARG A 298 -5.20 2.39 29.42
C ARG A 298 -4.15 2.24 28.33
N VAL A 299 -3.64 3.35 27.80
CA VAL A 299 -2.49 3.29 26.89
C VAL A 299 -1.22 3.14 27.72
N VAL A 300 -0.46 2.08 27.48
CA VAL A 300 0.81 1.81 28.18
C VAL A 300 2.04 1.99 27.30
N ASP A 301 1.87 1.96 25.98
CA ASP A 301 2.90 2.32 25.01
C ASP A 301 2.28 2.79 23.68
N PHE A 302 3.10 3.37 22.80
CA PHE A 302 2.70 3.79 21.45
C PHE A 302 3.83 3.62 20.43
N SER A 303 3.51 3.42 19.15
CA SER A 303 4.51 3.30 18.09
C SER A 303 4.03 4.04 16.83
N PRO A 304 4.86 4.82 16.13
CA PRO A 304 6.30 5.03 16.34
C PRO A 304 6.61 5.87 17.59
N ALA A 305 7.87 5.90 18.03
CA ALA A 305 8.22 6.57 19.30
C ALA A 305 8.17 8.11 19.25
N ASN A 306 8.19 8.70 18.04
CA ASN A 306 8.11 10.14 17.85
C ASN A 306 6.74 10.51 17.29
N LEU A 307 6.03 11.43 17.95
CA LEU A 307 4.71 11.89 17.51
C LEU A 307 4.74 12.50 16.11
N ALA A 308 5.86 13.12 15.72
CA ALA A 308 6.02 13.67 14.37
C ALA A 308 5.99 12.60 13.26
N ASP A 309 6.09 11.32 13.63
CA ASP A 309 6.06 10.16 12.73
C ASP A 309 4.68 9.48 12.73
N PHE A 310 3.70 9.98 13.49
CA PHE A 310 2.32 9.46 13.49
C PHE A 310 1.61 9.72 12.17
N ALA A 311 2.02 10.77 11.45
CA ALA A 311 1.51 11.10 10.14
C ALA A 311 2.55 10.75 9.07
N TYR A 312 2.08 10.14 7.99
CA TYR A 312 2.92 9.68 6.89
C TYR A 312 2.40 10.22 5.55
N PRO A 313 3.29 10.62 4.62
CA PRO A 313 2.85 11.05 3.30
C PRO A 313 2.28 9.85 2.52
N LYS A 314 1.04 9.97 2.05
CA LYS A 314 0.43 9.00 1.13
C LYS A 314 1.23 9.01 -0.16
N LYS A 315 1.56 7.82 -0.67
CA LYS A 315 2.02 7.71 -2.06
C LYS A 315 0.78 7.93 -2.93
N GLU A 316 0.76 9.04 -3.66
CA GLU A 316 -0.24 9.23 -4.72
C GLU A 316 -0.13 8.05 -5.68
N SER A 317 -1.14 7.19 -5.69
CA SER A 317 -1.24 6.15 -6.70
C SER A 317 -2.04 6.71 -7.85
N GLU A 318 -1.55 6.52 -9.08
CA GLU A 318 -2.33 6.82 -10.29
C GLU A 318 -3.63 6.01 -10.39
N TYR A 319 -3.82 5.01 -9.50
CA TYR A 319 -4.99 4.16 -9.41
C TYR A 319 -5.96 4.55 -8.29
N GLU A 320 -5.75 5.67 -7.58
CA GLU A 320 -6.63 6.10 -6.48
C GLU A 320 -8.11 6.29 -6.90
N ASP A 321 -8.37 6.60 -8.17
CA ASP A 321 -9.74 6.72 -8.71
C ASP A 321 -10.47 5.36 -8.83
N LEU A 322 -9.77 4.24 -8.62
CA LEU A 322 -10.33 2.90 -8.70
C LEU A 322 -10.86 2.49 -7.33
N SER A 323 -12.18 2.64 -7.13
CA SER A 323 -12.95 2.29 -5.92
C SER A 323 -12.84 0.84 -5.42
N ASP A 324 -12.11 -0.03 -6.13
CA ASP A 324 -11.86 -1.43 -5.79
C ASP A 324 -10.57 -1.58 -4.96
N ASP A 325 -10.26 -0.58 -4.14
CA ASP A 325 -9.10 -0.55 -3.22
C ASP A 325 -9.27 -1.46 -1.99
N GLY A 326 -10.32 -2.30 -1.99
CA GLY A 326 -10.48 -3.40 -1.05
C GLY A 326 -9.65 -4.59 -1.51
N GLU A 327 -8.61 -4.92 -0.75
CA GLU A 327 -7.77 -6.12 -0.93
C GLU A 327 -6.65 -6.00 -1.99
N GLU A 328 -5.58 -5.28 -1.64
CA GLU A 328 -4.16 -5.58 -1.99
C GLU A 328 -3.26 -4.34 -1.91
N SER A 329 -3.84 -3.15 -1.70
CA SER A 329 -3.08 -1.90 -1.47
C SER A 329 -2.65 -1.68 -0.01
N LEU A 330 -2.63 -2.73 0.83
CA LEU A 330 -1.76 -2.69 1.99
C LEU A 330 -0.34 -2.69 1.44
N SER A 331 0.35 -1.58 1.69
CA SER A 331 1.77 -1.37 1.45
C SER A 331 2.59 -2.58 1.92
N ASN A 332 2.77 -3.59 1.07
CA ASN A 332 3.82 -4.60 1.19
C ASN A 332 5.17 -3.96 0.81
N SER A 333 5.48 -2.81 1.42
CA SER A 333 6.73 -2.10 1.27
C SER A 333 7.78 -2.56 2.29
N GLU A 334 7.67 -3.79 2.80
CA GLU A 334 8.71 -4.38 3.65
C GLU A 334 9.13 -5.79 3.20
N THR A 335 8.69 -6.27 2.04
CA THR A 335 9.21 -7.56 1.52
C THR A 335 9.23 -7.62 0.00
N GLU A 336 9.85 -6.66 -0.67
CA GLU A 336 10.16 -6.79 -2.10
C GLU A 336 11.56 -6.23 -2.42
N ALA A 337 12.46 -7.16 -2.73
CA ALA A 337 13.72 -7.06 -3.49
C ALA A 337 14.87 -6.20 -2.92
N GLU A 338 15.87 -6.90 -2.40
CA GLU A 338 17.24 -6.42 -2.09
C GLU A 338 18.03 -5.86 -3.31
N ASP A 339 17.40 -5.61 -4.46
CA ASP A 339 18.09 -5.16 -5.69
C ASP A 339 17.43 -3.98 -6.42
N GLU A 340 16.24 -3.53 -6.02
CA GLU A 340 15.86 -2.16 -6.35
C GLU A 340 16.50 -1.32 -5.25
N GLN A 341 17.54 -0.55 -5.60
CA GLN A 341 18.04 0.45 -4.65
C GLN A 341 16.83 1.17 -4.07
N PRO A 342 16.73 1.29 -2.73
CA PRO A 342 15.64 2.01 -2.12
C PRO A 342 15.59 3.34 -2.85
N ILE A 343 14.49 3.64 -3.55
CA ILE A 343 14.31 4.97 -4.14
C ILE A 343 14.41 5.87 -2.93
N GLN A 344 15.58 6.48 -2.79
CA GLN A 344 15.94 7.26 -1.64
C GLN A 344 15.04 8.47 -1.76
N ARG A 345 13.92 8.43 -1.03
CA ARG A 345 12.89 9.46 -1.09
C ARG A 345 13.61 10.76 -0.87
N THR A 346 13.62 11.57 -1.92
CA THR A 346 14.31 12.84 -1.85
C THR A 346 13.53 13.71 -0.87
N LEU A 347 14.22 14.66 -0.24
CA LEU A 347 13.54 15.64 0.61
C LEU A 347 12.40 16.36 -0.15
N ASP A 348 12.51 16.42 -1.48
CA ASP A 348 11.51 16.97 -2.39
C ASP A 348 10.22 16.15 -2.47
N ASP A 349 10.28 14.81 -2.40
CA ASP A 349 9.09 13.95 -2.38
C ASP A 349 8.29 14.15 -1.09
N PHE A 350 8.98 14.36 0.04
CA PHE A 350 8.36 14.63 1.35
C PHE A 350 7.74 16.02 1.45
N THR A 351 8.23 16.99 0.67
CA THR A 351 7.73 18.37 0.67
C THR A 351 6.62 18.60 -0.36
N LYS A 352 6.54 17.76 -1.40
CA LYS A 352 5.50 17.82 -2.45
C LYS A 352 4.28 16.93 -2.22
N ALA A 353 4.35 15.94 -1.31
CA ALA A 353 3.22 15.05 -1.02
C ALA A 353 1.96 15.86 -0.65
N ARG A 354 0.91 15.79 -1.47
CA ARG A 354 -0.33 16.56 -1.27
C ARG A 354 -1.28 15.89 -0.28
N ASN A 355 -1.10 14.59 -0.03
CA ASN A 355 -1.97 13.79 0.83
C ASN A 355 -1.16 13.16 1.98
N TRP A 356 -1.61 13.35 3.22
CA TRP A 356 -1.02 12.78 4.44
C TRP A 356 -2.04 11.89 5.15
N GLU A 357 -1.57 10.86 5.85
CA GLU A 357 -2.41 9.92 6.58
C GLU A 357 -1.88 9.66 7.98
N TRP A 358 -2.77 9.48 8.96
CA TRP A 358 -2.38 8.96 10.27
C TRP A 358 -2.13 7.45 10.20
N ARG A 359 -0.99 7.02 10.76
CA ARG A 359 -0.59 5.62 10.89
C ARG A 359 0.27 5.45 12.14
N PHE A 360 -0.35 5.05 13.23
CA PHE A 360 0.35 4.73 14.47
C PHE A 360 -0.35 3.58 15.20
N PHE A 361 0.28 3.09 16.26
CA PHE A 361 -0.19 1.99 17.07
C PHE A 361 -0.19 2.40 18.54
N LEU A 362 -1.14 1.86 19.30
CA LEU A 362 -1.24 2.02 20.74
C LEU A 362 -1.17 0.64 21.39
N GLU A 363 -0.37 0.48 22.44
CA GLU A 363 -0.43 -0.68 23.31
C GLU A 363 -1.43 -0.39 24.42
N LEU A 364 -2.47 -1.21 24.48
CA LEU A 364 -3.57 -1.08 25.42
C LEU A 364 -3.43 -2.12 26.52
N GLU A 365 -3.71 -1.73 27.76
CA GLU A 365 -3.79 -2.60 28.94
C GLU A 365 -5.18 -2.52 29.57
N ASP A 366 -5.68 -3.63 30.13
CA ASP A 366 -6.95 -3.66 30.86
C ASP A 366 -7.00 -2.62 32.01
N ALA A 367 -8.09 -1.87 32.09
CA ALA A 367 -8.25 -0.81 33.09
C ALA A 367 -8.46 -1.32 34.53
N ALA A 368 -9.15 -2.46 34.68
CA ALA A 368 -9.32 -3.16 35.94
C ALA A 368 -9.37 -4.66 35.66
N VAL A 369 -8.69 -5.41 36.51
CA VAL A 369 -8.70 -6.86 36.51
C VAL A 369 -8.82 -7.28 37.98
N ALA A 370 -9.60 -8.32 38.28
CA ALA A 370 -9.69 -8.83 39.65
C ALA A 370 -8.29 -9.19 40.15
N GLU A 371 -8.01 -8.95 41.45
CA GLU A 371 -6.67 -8.97 42.06
C GLU A 371 -5.85 -10.25 41.82
N LYS A 372 -6.51 -11.34 41.41
CA LYS A 372 -5.91 -12.65 41.13
C LYS A 372 -5.39 -12.82 39.70
N TYR A 373 -5.70 -11.90 38.78
CA TYR A 373 -5.37 -12.07 37.37
C TYR A 373 -4.40 -11.00 36.86
N LYS A 374 -3.43 -11.43 36.05
CA LYS A 374 -2.47 -10.53 35.40
C LYS A 374 -3.19 -9.73 34.30
N LYS A 375 -2.97 -8.42 34.29
CA LYS A 375 -3.46 -7.54 33.22
C LYS A 375 -2.86 -7.97 31.89
N GLN A 376 -3.70 -8.01 30.86
CA GLN A 376 -3.25 -8.32 29.51
C GLN A 376 -3.04 -7.05 28.71
N ARG A 377 -2.17 -7.15 27.69
CA ARG A 377 -1.85 -6.07 26.77
C ARG A 377 -2.07 -6.49 25.33
N LEU A 378 -2.47 -5.55 24.49
CA LEU A 378 -2.58 -5.77 23.05
C LEU A 378 -2.25 -4.52 22.26
N TRP A 379 -1.62 -4.69 21.10
CA TRP A 379 -1.35 -3.60 20.17
C TRP A 379 -2.53 -3.39 19.23
N VAL A 380 -3.02 -2.15 19.15
CA VAL A 380 -4.03 -1.73 18.16
C VAL A 380 -3.42 -0.78 17.15
N ALA A 381 -3.75 -0.95 15.88
CA ALA A 381 -3.53 0.05 14.85
C ALA A 381 -4.52 1.21 15.02
N VAL A 382 -4.08 2.42 14.70
CA VAL A 382 -4.92 3.60 14.54
C VAL A 382 -4.69 4.11 13.12
N ASP A 383 -5.67 3.86 12.26
CA ASP A 383 -5.65 4.30 10.86
C ASP A 383 -6.09 5.76 10.71
N ASN A 384 -6.07 6.26 9.48
CA ASN A 384 -6.38 7.66 9.19
C ASN A 384 -7.75 8.08 9.72
N GLN A 385 -8.79 7.30 9.43
CA GLN A 385 -10.15 7.60 9.83
C GLN A 385 -10.33 7.55 11.35
N SER A 386 -9.75 6.54 12.00
CA SER A 386 -9.85 6.38 13.45
C SER A 386 -9.08 7.48 14.18
N ALA A 387 -7.93 7.91 13.66
CA ALA A 387 -7.15 9.01 14.23
C ALA A 387 -7.84 10.37 14.01
N GLN A 388 -8.43 10.63 12.84
CA GLN A 388 -9.23 11.83 12.60
C GLN A 388 -10.40 11.90 13.56
N LEU A 389 -11.12 10.79 13.78
CA LEU A 389 -12.20 10.73 14.75
C LEU A 389 -11.69 10.93 16.19
N LEU A 390 -10.58 10.26 16.54
CA LEU A 390 -9.99 10.31 17.88
C LEU A 390 -9.54 11.72 18.24
N THR A 391 -8.83 12.40 17.34
CA THR A 391 -8.14 13.67 17.62
C THR A 391 -8.93 14.90 17.17
N GLY A 392 -9.79 14.76 16.15
CA GLY A 392 -10.40 15.87 15.43
C GLY A 392 -9.42 16.62 14.53
N LEU A 393 -8.28 16.02 14.17
CA LEU A 393 -7.23 16.64 13.36
C LEU A 393 -7.04 15.87 12.04
N ASP A 394 -6.81 16.61 10.97
CA ASP A 394 -6.37 16.04 9.70
C ASP A 394 -4.87 15.78 9.71
N ALA A 395 -4.45 14.69 9.07
CA ALA A 395 -3.04 14.35 8.97
C ALA A 395 -2.30 15.38 8.12
N CYS A 396 -1.11 15.76 8.55
CA CYS A 396 -0.26 16.71 7.86
C CYS A 396 1.22 16.42 8.14
N ASN A 397 2.11 17.19 7.52
CA ASN A 397 3.54 17.11 7.83
C ASN A 397 3.84 17.72 9.21
N LEU A 398 3.81 16.89 10.26
CA LEU A 398 4.04 17.32 11.65
C LEU A 398 5.45 17.83 11.93
N ARG A 399 6.43 17.54 11.05
CA ARG A 399 7.78 18.11 11.17
C ARG A 399 7.85 19.55 10.69
N ARG A 400 6.94 19.94 9.79
CA ARG A 400 6.80 21.30 9.27
C ARG A 400 5.77 22.10 10.05
N ASP A 401 4.60 21.51 10.30
CA ASP A 401 3.52 22.13 11.04
C ASP A 401 3.64 21.85 12.54
N LYS A 402 4.33 22.77 13.21
CA LYS A 402 4.56 22.69 14.66
C LYS A 402 3.28 22.92 15.46
N GLN A 403 2.32 23.67 14.93
CA GLN A 403 1.08 23.98 15.66
C GLN A 403 0.21 22.73 15.75
N VAL A 404 0.04 22.01 14.64
CA VAL A 404 -0.71 20.74 14.64
C VAL A 404 -0.01 19.71 15.51
N LEU A 405 1.34 19.67 15.53
CA LEU A 405 2.08 18.78 16.42
C LEU A 405 1.86 19.08 17.92
N VAL A 406 1.78 20.35 18.30
CA VAL A 406 1.43 20.74 19.69
C VAL A 406 0.00 20.32 20.02
N ASN A 407 -0.95 20.60 19.14
CA ASN A 407 -2.34 20.20 19.33
C ASN A 407 -2.47 18.67 19.45
N LEU A 408 -1.74 17.91 18.62
CA LEU A 408 -1.69 16.46 18.70
C LEU A 408 -1.14 16.00 20.04
N ARG A 409 -0.03 16.60 20.50
CA ARG A 409 0.55 16.29 21.81
C ARG A 409 -0.45 16.50 22.94
N ASP A 410 -1.20 17.60 22.94
CA ASP A 410 -2.22 17.89 23.96
C ASP A 410 -3.37 16.87 23.92
N LYS A 411 -3.82 16.49 22.72
CA LYS A 411 -4.82 15.42 22.54
C LYS A 411 -4.29 14.10 23.07
N MET A 412 -3.07 13.74 22.72
CA MET A 412 -2.45 12.50 23.18
C MET A 412 -2.19 12.49 24.69
N PHE A 413 -1.82 13.63 25.28
CA PHE A 413 -1.70 13.78 26.73
C PHE A 413 -3.04 13.53 27.45
N THR A 414 -4.17 13.93 26.84
CA THR A 414 -5.50 13.60 27.35
C THR A 414 -5.74 12.08 27.38
N LEU A 415 -5.15 11.33 26.44
CA LEU A 415 -5.31 9.88 26.31
C LEU A 415 -4.36 9.10 27.24
N TRP A 416 -3.09 9.53 27.33
CA TRP A 416 -2.03 8.74 27.96
C TRP A 416 -1.18 9.49 29.01
N GLY A 417 -1.54 10.72 29.39
CA GLY A 417 -0.85 11.50 30.42
C GLY A 417 0.65 11.65 30.16
N ASN A 418 1.46 11.41 31.19
CA ASN A 418 2.92 11.53 31.15
C ASN A 418 3.67 10.38 30.42
N LEU A 419 3.02 9.66 29.51
CA LEU A 419 3.62 8.52 28.81
C LEU A 419 4.72 8.94 27.82
N GLU A 420 4.55 10.05 27.11
CA GLU A 420 5.53 10.56 26.14
C GLU A 420 6.87 10.88 26.84
N GLU A 421 6.84 11.57 27.98
CA GLU A 421 8.02 11.95 28.76
C GLU A 421 8.74 10.72 29.31
N LYS A 422 7.97 9.72 29.79
CA LYS A 422 8.54 8.45 30.26
C LYS A 422 9.23 7.69 29.14
N LYS A 423 8.61 7.61 27.98
CA LYS A 423 9.19 6.91 26.82
C LYS A 423 10.47 7.61 26.36
N ALA A 424 10.48 8.94 26.31
CA ALA A 424 11.66 9.73 25.99
C ALA A 424 12.80 9.51 26.99
N ALA A 425 12.50 9.53 28.29
CA ALA A 425 13.48 9.29 29.35
C ALA A 425 14.06 7.85 29.30
N ALA A 426 13.23 6.85 29.03
CA ALA A 426 13.66 5.47 28.87
C ALA A 426 14.60 5.29 27.66
N GLN A 427 14.30 5.95 26.54
CA GLN A 427 15.17 5.95 25.36
C GLN A 427 16.50 6.64 25.62
N GLU A 428 16.50 7.75 26.35
CA GLU A 428 17.74 8.44 26.74
C GLU A 428 18.58 7.59 27.70
N ALA A 429 17.95 6.93 28.67
CA ALA A 429 18.63 6.00 29.58
C ALA A 429 19.25 4.82 28.83
N ALA A 430 18.52 4.23 27.87
CA ALA A 430 19.02 3.17 27.01
C ALA A 430 20.21 3.63 26.14
N ARG A 431 20.13 4.86 25.56
CA ARG A 431 21.26 5.48 24.84
C ARG A 431 22.49 5.69 25.72
N LYS A 432 22.30 5.95 27.01
CA LYS A 432 23.37 6.07 28.00
C LYS A 432 23.83 4.72 28.57
N GLY A 433 23.38 3.60 28.00
CA GLY A 433 23.80 2.25 28.40
C GLY A 433 23.27 1.79 29.76
N LYS A 434 22.25 2.47 30.31
CA LYS A 434 21.60 2.02 31.54
C LYS A 434 20.66 0.86 31.21
N PRO A 435 20.68 -0.25 31.97
CA PRO A 435 19.74 -1.33 31.77
C PRO A 435 18.31 -0.80 31.96
N PRO A 436 17.31 -1.30 31.20
CA PRO A 436 15.91 -1.00 31.45
C PRO A 436 15.56 -1.36 32.89
N ALA A 437 14.69 -0.58 33.53
CA ALA A 437 14.07 -1.03 34.77
C ALA A 437 13.22 -2.28 34.44
N ASP A 438 13.42 -3.38 35.16
CA ASP A 438 12.65 -4.61 34.96
C ASP A 438 11.15 -4.33 35.12
N SER A 439 10.36 -4.77 34.14
CA SER A 439 8.91 -4.49 34.03
C SER A 439 8.05 -5.42 34.90
N ASP A 440 8.64 -6.35 35.65
CA ASP A 440 7.93 -7.35 36.47
C ASP A 440 8.05 -7.12 38.00
N ASP A 441 8.61 -5.99 38.45
CA ASP A 441 8.79 -5.66 39.89
C ASP A 441 7.63 -4.81 40.48
N GLU A 442 6.46 -4.74 39.85
CA GLU A 442 5.30 -4.01 40.41
C GLU A 442 4.43 -4.84 41.38
N ASP A 443 4.61 -6.16 41.47
CA ASP A 443 3.73 -7.05 42.27
C ASP A 443 4.38 -7.71 43.50
N GLN A 444 5.63 -7.38 43.85
CA GLN A 444 6.21 -7.85 45.12
C GLN A 444 6.13 -6.75 46.17
N GLN A 445 5.18 -6.90 47.11
CA GLN A 445 5.17 -6.19 48.38
C GLN A 445 6.44 -6.52 49.17
N GLN A 446 7.53 -5.82 48.90
CA GLN A 446 8.63 -5.64 49.85
C GLN A 446 8.63 -4.18 50.32
N PRO A 447 8.83 -3.94 51.64
CA PRO A 447 8.89 -2.59 52.17
C PRO A 447 10.25 -1.97 51.83
N GLU A 448 10.34 -1.35 50.64
CA GLU A 448 11.52 -0.59 50.22
C GLU A 448 11.47 0.87 50.76
N PRO A 449 12.64 1.48 51.03
CA PRO A 449 12.75 2.73 51.76
C PRO A 449 12.40 3.96 50.89
N LYS A 450 11.82 4.96 51.54
CA LYS A 450 11.41 6.25 50.98
C LYS A 450 12.60 7.06 50.43
N ASN A 451 12.96 6.92 49.14
CA ASN A 451 13.49 7.99 48.26
C ASN A 451 14.08 7.48 46.93
N SER A 452 13.24 6.98 46.03
CA SER A 452 13.47 7.19 44.59
C SER A 452 12.10 7.23 43.89
N GLY A 453 11.66 8.43 43.50
CA GLY A 453 10.38 8.64 42.85
C GLY A 453 10.36 8.01 41.46
N LYS A 454 9.97 6.73 41.36
CA LYS A 454 9.46 6.14 40.12
C LYS A 454 8.07 6.75 39.90
N THR A 455 8.00 7.87 39.19
CA THR A 455 6.73 8.55 38.88
C THR A 455 5.79 7.58 38.18
N GLN A 456 4.63 7.27 38.73
CA GLN A 456 3.64 6.35 38.14
C GLN A 456 3.04 6.96 36.84
N LEU A 457 2.44 6.14 35.97
CA LEU A 457 1.69 6.67 34.83
C LEU A 457 0.47 7.44 35.35
N THR A 458 0.21 8.61 34.79
CA THR A 458 -0.88 9.52 35.21
C THR A 458 -2.12 9.39 34.34
N ASN A 459 -2.15 8.42 33.42
CA ASN A 459 -3.26 8.21 32.50
C ASN A 459 -4.47 7.58 33.19
N ARG A 460 -5.65 8.07 32.82
CA ARG A 460 -6.93 7.48 33.22
C ARG A 460 -7.37 6.46 32.19
N ALA A 461 -8.08 5.44 32.64
CA ALA A 461 -8.69 4.47 31.75
C ALA A 461 -9.74 5.13 30.85
N PHE A 462 -9.96 4.64 29.64
CA PHE A 462 -10.98 5.16 28.74
C PHE A 462 -11.73 4.04 28.03
N PRO A 463 -13.01 4.25 27.67
CA PRO A 463 -13.74 3.32 26.84
C PRO A 463 -13.33 3.47 25.37
N CYS A 464 -13.18 2.35 24.66
CA CYS A 464 -12.97 2.35 23.21
C CYS A 464 -13.57 1.13 22.54
N CYS A 465 -13.64 1.15 21.20
CA CYS A 465 -13.91 -0.05 20.42
C CYS A 465 -12.65 -0.58 19.74
N ILE A 466 -12.53 -1.90 19.71
CA ILE A 466 -11.43 -2.63 19.09
C ILE A 466 -12.03 -3.62 18.09
N LYS A 467 -11.61 -3.54 16.84
CA LYS A 467 -11.97 -4.52 15.81
C LYS A 467 -10.81 -5.48 15.59
N GLN A 468 -11.13 -6.76 15.49
CA GLN A 468 -10.18 -7.81 15.11
C GLN A 468 -10.28 -8.03 13.60
N TYR A 469 -9.15 -8.23 12.93
CA TYR A 469 -9.11 -8.55 11.50
C TYR A 469 -7.86 -9.36 11.16
N GLY A 470 -7.82 -9.91 9.94
CA GLY A 470 -6.68 -10.68 9.42
C GLY A 470 -5.94 -9.93 8.31
N ILE A 471 -4.61 -10.00 8.31
CA ILE A 471 -3.77 -9.61 7.17
C ILE A 471 -2.96 -10.80 6.68
N LYS A 472 -2.59 -10.82 5.40
CA LYS A 472 -1.67 -11.81 4.83
C LYS A 472 -0.24 -11.33 5.00
N VAL A 473 0.63 -12.13 5.59
CA VAL A 473 2.06 -11.85 5.72
C VAL A 473 2.89 -12.97 5.11
N ALA A 474 4.09 -12.64 4.64
CA ALA A 474 5.01 -13.63 4.08
C ALA A 474 5.35 -14.69 5.13
N GLU A 475 5.31 -15.95 4.72
CA GLU A 475 5.64 -17.09 5.56
C GLU A 475 6.57 -18.04 4.78
N PRO A 476 7.88 -18.05 5.09
CA PRO A 476 8.82 -18.93 4.40
C PRO A 476 8.62 -20.40 4.75
N GLU A 477 8.02 -20.72 5.89
CA GLU A 477 7.80 -22.09 6.35
C GLU A 477 6.47 -22.65 5.81
N PRO A 478 6.47 -23.63 4.88
CA PRO A 478 5.24 -24.11 4.24
C PRO A 478 4.22 -24.69 5.22
N SER A 479 4.68 -25.26 6.33
CA SER A 479 3.81 -25.82 7.38
C SER A 479 3.00 -24.76 8.15
N GLN A 480 3.38 -23.49 8.05
CA GLN A 480 2.70 -22.35 8.68
C GLN A 480 1.94 -21.47 7.67
N ALA A 481 2.09 -21.73 6.38
CA ALA A 481 1.49 -20.96 5.29
C ALA A 481 -0.01 -21.28 5.12
N ASN A 482 -0.84 -20.74 6.03
CA ASN A 482 -2.29 -20.97 6.05
C ASN A 482 -3.11 -19.92 5.26
N ALA A 483 -2.48 -19.10 4.41
CA ALA A 483 -3.12 -18.05 3.61
C ALA A 483 -2.76 -18.10 2.12
N GLY A 484 -2.41 -19.28 1.61
CA GLY A 484 -1.92 -19.52 0.24
C GLY A 484 -0.40 -19.61 0.16
N ASP A 485 0.13 -19.82 -1.06
CA ASP A 485 1.56 -20.08 -1.28
C ASP A 485 2.46 -19.00 -0.66
N GLY A 486 3.27 -19.44 0.31
CA GLY A 486 4.23 -18.58 1.02
C GLY A 486 3.61 -17.48 1.88
N LYS A 487 2.34 -17.62 2.29
CA LYS A 487 1.63 -16.61 3.10
C LYS A 487 0.93 -17.23 4.30
N ARG A 488 0.91 -16.52 5.43
CA ARG A 488 0.05 -16.82 6.59
C ARG A 488 -0.87 -15.66 6.95
N TRP A 489 -1.97 -15.99 7.62
CA TRP A 489 -2.84 -15.01 8.26
C TRP A 489 -2.22 -14.55 9.58
N GLN A 490 -2.09 -13.24 9.73
CA GLN A 490 -1.75 -12.60 11.01
C GLN A 490 -2.98 -11.89 11.55
N ARG A 491 -3.35 -12.24 12.79
CA ARG A 491 -4.38 -11.56 13.55
C ARG A 491 -3.89 -10.17 13.94
N MET A 492 -4.70 -9.16 13.64
CA MET A 492 -4.45 -7.76 13.94
C MET A 492 -5.66 -7.16 14.67
N PHE A 493 -5.42 -6.05 15.36
CA PHE A 493 -6.44 -5.30 16.07
C PHE A 493 -6.34 -3.83 15.69
N GLN A 494 -7.47 -3.14 15.58
CA GLN A 494 -7.53 -1.72 15.25
C GLN A 494 -8.52 -1.01 16.17
N LEU A 495 -8.13 0.19 16.62
CA LEU A 495 -8.98 1.11 17.34
C LEU A 495 -10.04 1.69 16.40
N PHE A 496 -11.28 1.83 16.84
CA PHE A 496 -12.30 2.58 16.11
C PHE A 496 -13.32 3.19 17.08
N GLY A 497 -14.13 4.13 16.59
CA GLY A 497 -15.26 4.67 17.33
C GLY A 497 -14.89 5.40 18.63
N ALA A 498 -13.64 5.82 18.80
CA ALA A 498 -13.17 6.58 19.97
C ALA A 498 -12.97 8.04 19.59
N ARG A 499 -13.37 8.97 20.45
CA ARG A 499 -13.26 10.42 20.22
C ARG A 499 -12.85 11.16 21.49
N ILE A 500 -11.81 11.99 21.39
CA ILE A 500 -11.47 12.95 22.43
C ILE A 500 -12.38 14.17 22.28
N VAL A 501 -13.28 14.35 23.23
CA VAL A 501 -14.13 15.55 23.31
C VAL A 501 -13.34 16.68 23.98
N GLY A 502 -13.32 17.85 23.33
CA GLY A 502 -12.80 19.09 23.94
C GLY A 502 -13.89 19.77 24.77
N GLU A 503 -13.45 20.63 25.69
CA GLU A 503 -14.33 21.59 26.40
C GLU A 503 -15.03 22.55 25.44
#